data_AF-A0A9E3KXQ5-F1
#
_entry.id   AF-A0A9E3KXQ5-F1
#
_cell.length_a   1.000
_cell.length_b   1.000
_cell.length_c   1.000
_cell.angle_alpha   90.00
_cell.angle_beta   90.00
_cell.angle_gamma   90.00
#
_symmetry.space_group_name_H-M   'P 1'
#
loop_
_entity.id
_entity.type
_entity.pdbx_description
1 polymer ?
#
loop_
_entity_poly.entity_id
_entity_poly.type
_entity_poly.pdbx_seq_one_letter_code
_entity_poly.pdbx_strand_id
1 'polypeptide(L)'
;MTIGLDSNGQRTRPTPGGRAKCQICTEELIAHCGDIYTWHWQHRQDRDCDPWKEHETEWHRGWKNRFPKDWQEVVMTNEGGEKHLADVKTQDDLVIEFQNSSISTTTIEIREEFYGDMIWVINAQEFKDNFKIWSAVKSKLRKLEQRLDTRIENVEYDLNEEIKELRKELETKENLRDNKFNELKGLQKDLQQLEESLVNITQLSERVITYWKAASYDYFINSLTSKFDPVLKQSILANDSEIKVLLKEIEELKGLKKRIEEKPDIEFENKLLKVIEVNELSRSNYHKAILIKRDSINTFFKVSQKIKNELEFNNLHYRVRDFIIAIDPYDALRAIEQKTEKLNQDLKEKEVAYEDAKRKTTDTLKEALTDKISRSIELIDSVSNQDDDLITQLSDLRIKVEMKELKKQDELTIAKQQVNDERTEKRFEVMTANKGVYYYDWKHERTTWRVANSPIYFDMGDGTLFRKVLDGQFQKYSVDDFVKIYGIKITAGNNLHVP
;
A
#
# COMPACT_ATOMS: atom_id res chain seq x y z
N MET A 1 -47.18 26.37 64.83
CA MET A 1 -45.85 26.77 65.37
C MET A 1 -45.44 25.66 66.31
N THR A 2 -44.17 25.32 66.37
CA THR A 2 -43.69 24.34 67.36
C THR A 2 -43.24 25.03 68.65
N ILE A 3 -43.05 26.35 68.62
CA ILE A 3 -42.59 27.16 69.76
C ILE A 3 -43.54 28.34 70.02
N GLY A 4 -43.93 28.51 71.29
CA GLY A 4 -44.66 29.66 71.84
C GLY A 4 -43.96 30.21 73.07
N LEU A 5 -44.47 31.29 73.66
CA LEU A 5 -43.95 31.87 74.91
C LEU A 5 -44.83 31.50 76.10
N ASP A 6 -44.25 31.00 77.18
CA ASP A 6 -44.98 30.71 78.41
C ASP A 6 -45.36 32.00 79.18
N SER A 7 -45.95 31.85 80.37
CA SER A 7 -46.33 32.97 81.23
C SER A 7 -45.16 33.84 81.69
N ASN A 8 -43.93 33.33 81.63
CA ASN A 8 -42.70 34.05 81.97
C ASN A 8 -42.00 34.63 80.72
N GLY A 9 -42.59 34.51 79.53
CA GLY A 9 -41.98 34.91 78.28
C GLY A 9 -40.88 33.97 77.79
N GLN A 10 -40.75 32.78 78.38
CA GLN A 10 -39.77 31.77 77.98
C GLN A 10 -40.34 30.86 76.89
N ARG A 11 -39.45 30.38 76.01
CA ARG A 11 -39.82 29.58 74.86
C ARG A 11 -40.26 28.18 75.29
N THR A 12 -41.44 27.76 74.88
CA THR A 12 -42.06 26.49 75.28
C THR A 12 -42.68 25.73 74.11
N ARG A 13 -42.63 24.40 74.19
CA ARG A 13 -43.27 23.48 73.24
C ARG A 13 -44.70 23.15 73.71
N PRO A 14 -45.61 22.77 72.79
CA PRO A 14 -46.96 22.37 73.15
C PRO A 14 -46.94 21.18 74.11
N THR A 15 -47.69 21.32 75.20
CA THR A 15 -47.98 20.24 76.15
C THR A 15 -49.50 20.03 76.19
N PRO A 16 -50.01 18.82 76.46
CA PRO A 16 -51.46 18.58 76.51
C PRO A 16 -52.18 19.59 77.41
N GLY A 17 -53.20 20.26 76.87
CA GLY A 17 -53.96 21.31 77.57
C GLY A 17 -53.21 22.64 77.79
N GLY A 18 -52.00 22.76 77.27
CA GLY A 18 -51.14 23.93 77.43
C GLY A 18 -51.68 25.17 76.73
N ARG A 19 -51.28 26.33 77.25
CA ARG A 19 -51.50 27.66 76.67
C ARG A 19 -50.16 28.39 76.59
N ALA A 20 -49.95 29.13 75.52
CA ALA A 20 -48.77 29.96 75.30
C ALA A 20 -49.17 31.27 74.61
N LYS A 21 -48.25 32.21 74.47
CA LYS A 21 -48.39 33.42 73.65
C LYS A 21 -47.62 33.28 72.35
N CYS A 22 -48.16 33.80 71.26
CA CYS A 22 -47.48 33.84 69.97
C CYS A 22 -46.24 34.74 70.03
N GLN A 23 -45.13 34.25 69.46
CA GLN A 23 -43.86 35.00 69.44
C GLN A 23 -43.95 36.29 68.59
N ILE A 24 -44.87 36.35 67.61
CA ILE A 24 -45.06 37.49 66.70
C ILE A 24 -46.12 38.46 67.24
N CYS A 25 -47.36 37.99 67.36
CA CYS A 25 -48.52 38.84 67.65
C CYS A 25 -48.93 38.86 69.13
N THR A 26 -48.26 38.07 69.97
CA THR A 26 -48.52 37.96 71.44
C THR A 26 -49.89 37.40 71.85
N GLU A 27 -50.74 37.05 70.88
CA GLU A 27 -52.05 36.43 71.10
C GLU A 27 -51.96 35.01 71.67
N GLU A 28 -53.06 34.53 72.24
CA GLU A 28 -53.16 33.22 72.87
C GLU A 28 -53.06 32.06 71.86
N LEU A 29 -52.15 31.14 72.14
CA LEU A 29 -51.95 29.87 71.47
C LEU A 29 -52.48 28.70 72.33
N ILE A 30 -53.15 27.76 71.70
CA ILE A 30 -53.64 26.51 72.29
C ILE A 30 -52.80 25.35 71.78
N ALA A 31 -52.43 24.44 72.69
CA ALA A 31 -51.71 23.23 72.33
C ALA A 31 -52.64 22.21 71.68
N HIS A 32 -52.32 21.83 70.44
CA HIS A 32 -52.90 20.66 69.78
C HIS A 32 -51.94 19.49 69.99
N CYS A 33 -52.32 18.56 70.85
CA CYS A 33 -51.54 17.38 71.20
C CYS A 33 -52.39 16.12 71.01
N GLY A 34 -51.83 15.06 70.42
CA GLY A 34 -52.50 13.78 70.29
C GLY A 34 -51.73 12.80 69.42
N ASP A 35 -52.32 11.63 69.18
CA ASP A 35 -51.75 10.56 68.36
C ASP A 35 -52.01 10.73 66.85
N ILE A 36 -53.03 11.52 66.51
CA ILE A 36 -53.46 11.77 65.12
C ILE A 36 -52.80 13.02 64.53
N TYR A 37 -52.60 14.06 65.35
CA TYR A 37 -52.01 15.33 64.94
C TYR A 37 -50.70 15.52 65.65
N THR A 38 -49.69 16.01 64.93
CA THR A 38 -48.43 16.30 65.59
C THR A 38 -48.49 17.54 66.44
N TRP A 39 -47.74 17.50 67.54
CA TRP A 39 -47.88 18.48 68.60
C TRP A 39 -47.44 19.87 68.13
N HIS A 40 -48.38 20.82 68.09
CA HIS A 40 -48.13 22.18 67.66
C HIS A 40 -49.00 23.19 68.42
N TRP A 41 -48.56 24.44 68.42
CA TRP A 41 -49.33 25.58 68.84
C TRP A 41 -50.16 26.15 67.68
N GLN A 42 -51.45 26.35 67.93
CA GLN A 42 -52.39 27.02 67.03
C GLN A 42 -53.00 28.25 67.73
N HIS A 43 -53.24 29.33 67.00
CA HIS A 43 -53.98 30.47 67.55
C HIS A 43 -55.39 30.03 67.96
N ARG A 44 -55.86 30.52 69.11
CA ARG A 44 -57.22 30.23 69.61
C ARG A 44 -58.31 30.69 68.65
N GLN A 45 -58.05 31.77 67.92
CA GLN A 45 -58.90 32.27 66.83
C GLN A 45 -58.16 32.02 65.52
N ASP A 46 -58.89 31.75 64.45
CA ASP A 46 -58.29 31.58 63.13
C ASP A 46 -57.61 32.88 62.71
N ARG A 47 -56.28 32.89 62.83
CA ARG A 47 -55.43 34.06 62.60
C ARG A 47 -54.14 33.58 61.96
N ASP A 48 -53.89 34.11 60.78
CA ASP A 48 -52.62 34.01 60.12
C ASP A 48 -51.77 35.24 60.49
N CYS A 49 -50.88 35.08 61.46
CA CYS A 49 -50.03 36.17 61.94
C CYS A 49 -48.67 36.22 61.24
N ASP A 50 -48.37 35.26 60.37
CA ASP A 50 -47.14 35.18 59.61
C ASP A 50 -47.41 34.53 58.24
N PRO A 51 -47.56 35.32 57.17
CA PRO A 51 -47.93 34.82 55.86
C PRO A 51 -46.85 33.93 55.22
N TRP A 52 -45.64 33.85 55.79
CA TRP A 52 -44.56 32.99 55.28
C TRP A 52 -44.51 31.63 55.96
N LYS A 53 -45.36 31.42 56.96
CA LYS A 53 -45.37 30.19 57.74
C LYS A 53 -46.13 29.09 57.00
N GLU A 54 -45.39 28.07 56.55
CA GLU A 54 -45.98 26.88 55.95
C GLU A 54 -46.66 25.97 56.98
N HIS A 55 -47.50 25.05 56.48
CA HIS A 55 -47.99 23.94 57.29
C HIS A 55 -46.82 23.04 57.70
N GLU A 56 -46.70 22.81 59.01
CA GLU A 56 -45.61 22.02 59.58
C GLU A 56 -45.75 20.53 59.19
N THR A 57 -44.91 20.06 58.26
CA THR A 57 -44.83 18.64 57.87
C THR A 57 -43.83 17.86 58.73
N GLU A 58 -43.84 16.52 58.63
CA GLU A 58 -42.83 15.68 59.29
C GLU A 58 -41.41 15.98 58.77
N TRP A 59 -41.28 16.22 57.46
CA TRP A 59 -40.03 16.61 56.83
C TRP A 59 -39.51 17.94 57.40
N HIS A 60 -40.39 18.95 57.46
CA HIS A 60 -40.07 20.28 58.00
C HIS A 60 -39.55 20.20 59.44
N ARG A 61 -40.27 19.45 60.28
CA ARG A 61 -39.89 19.26 61.67
C ARG A 61 -38.60 18.45 61.82
N GLY A 62 -38.45 17.41 61.01
CA GLY A 62 -37.26 16.57 60.96
C GLY A 62 -36.02 17.42 60.71
N TRP A 63 -36.11 18.39 59.81
CA TRP A 63 -35.05 19.36 59.54
C TRP A 63 -34.78 20.31 60.72
N LYS A 64 -35.80 20.97 61.27
CA LYS A 64 -35.65 21.87 62.43
C LYS A 64 -35.03 21.18 63.64
N ASN A 65 -35.45 19.95 63.93
CA ASN A 65 -34.96 19.18 65.09
C ASN A 65 -33.47 18.78 65.00
N ARG A 66 -32.82 18.96 63.85
CA ARG A 66 -31.37 18.73 63.70
C ARG A 66 -30.53 19.88 64.25
N PHE A 67 -31.15 21.02 64.59
CA PHE A 67 -30.48 22.21 65.12
C PHE A 67 -30.81 22.43 66.61
N PRO A 68 -29.97 23.16 67.37
CA PRO A 68 -30.25 23.51 68.76
C PRO A 68 -31.63 24.15 68.94
N LYS A 69 -32.31 23.84 70.06
CA LYS A 69 -33.66 24.35 70.33
C LYS A 69 -33.76 25.87 70.31
N ASP A 70 -32.70 26.56 70.75
CA ASP A 70 -32.66 28.02 70.79
C ASP A 70 -32.62 28.65 69.39
N TRP A 71 -32.26 27.89 68.35
CA TRP A 71 -32.11 28.38 66.98
C TRP A 71 -33.36 28.16 66.13
N GLN A 72 -34.23 27.21 66.49
CA GLN A 72 -35.44 26.87 65.74
C GLN A 72 -36.47 27.99 65.87
N GLU A 73 -37.29 28.33 64.87
CA GLU A 73 -38.42 29.30 64.98
C GLU A 73 -38.09 30.60 65.76
N VAL A 74 -37.11 31.37 65.27
CA VAL A 74 -36.65 32.63 65.86
C VAL A 74 -37.34 33.81 65.19
N VAL A 75 -37.87 34.74 65.98
CA VAL A 75 -38.53 35.95 65.45
C VAL A 75 -37.47 36.94 64.96
N MET A 76 -37.59 37.32 63.69
CA MET A 76 -36.81 38.37 63.05
C MET A 76 -37.70 39.60 62.89
N THR A 77 -37.13 40.80 63.00
CA THR A 77 -37.84 42.07 62.83
C THR A 77 -37.04 42.98 61.92
N ASN A 78 -37.62 43.47 60.83
CA ASN A 78 -36.95 44.43 59.94
C ASN A 78 -37.03 45.86 60.51
N GLU A 79 -36.35 46.81 59.85
CA GLU A 79 -36.36 48.23 60.23
C GLU A 79 -37.75 48.86 60.17
N GLY A 80 -38.64 48.33 59.32
CA GLY A 80 -40.04 48.75 59.20
C GLY A 80 -40.97 48.20 60.29
N GLY A 81 -40.47 47.33 61.17
CA GLY A 81 -41.24 46.72 62.25
C GLY A 81 -42.05 45.47 61.87
N GLU A 82 -41.94 44.98 60.63
CA GLU A 82 -42.51 43.68 60.23
C GLU A 82 -41.74 42.54 60.89
N LYS A 83 -42.49 41.49 61.26
CA LYS A 83 -41.97 40.35 62.00
C LYS A 83 -42.28 39.05 61.29
N HIS A 84 -41.26 38.22 61.09
CA HIS A 84 -41.39 36.88 60.52
C HIS A 84 -40.58 35.87 61.32
N LEU A 85 -40.99 34.60 61.29
CA LEU A 85 -40.26 33.50 61.92
C LEU A 85 -39.27 32.88 60.93
N ALA A 86 -37.99 32.92 61.30
CA ALA A 86 -36.97 32.10 60.67
C ALA A 86 -37.08 30.65 61.18
N ASP A 87 -37.08 29.67 60.29
CA ASP A 87 -37.17 28.25 60.65
C ASP A 87 -35.98 27.81 61.51
N VAL A 88 -34.78 28.23 61.12
CA VAL A 88 -33.55 28.14 61.92
C VAL A 88 -32.75 29.44 61.74
N LYS A 89 -32.31 30.02 62.86
CA LYS A 89 -31.33 31.11 62.87
C LYS A 89 -30.10 30.68 63.67
N THR A 90 -28.94 30.65 63.01
CA THR A 90 -27.68 30.28 63.65
C THR A 90 -27.15 31.39 64.57
N GLN A 91 -26.08 31.09 65.32
CA GLN A 91 -25.42 32.10 66.16
C GLN A 91 -24.72 33.19 65.34
N ASP A 92 -24.33 32.90 64.10
CA ASP A 92 -23.67 33.85 63.18
C ASP A 92 -24.70 34.60 62.32
N ASP A 93 -25.94 34.72 62.81
CA ASP A 93 -27.09 35.36 62.17
C ASP A 93 -27.57 34.77 60.83
N LEU A 94 -26.91 33.74 60.28
CA LEU A 94 -27.37 32.99 59.11
C LEU A 94 -28.75 32.35 59.35
N VAL A 95 -29.68 32.58 58.42
CA VAL A 95 -31.02 31.98 58.41
C VAL A 95 -31.07 30.75 57.49
N ILE A 96 -31.72 29.67 57.92
CA ILE A 96 -31.97 28.49 57.08
C ILE A 96 -33.47 28.27 57.02
N GLU A 97 -34.06 28.43 55.83
CA GLU A 97 -35.48 28.24 55.58
C GLU A 97 -35.72 26.90 54.88
N PHE A 98 -36.71 26.16 55.37
CA PHE A 98 -37.06 24.85 54.83
C PHE A 98 -38.33 24.97 53.99
N GLN A 99 -38.22 24.77 52.68
CA GLN A 99 -39.33 24.95 51.76
C GLN A 99 -39.88 23.60 51.29
N ASN A 100 -41.12 23.29 51.68
CA ASN A 100 -41.77 22.03 51.30
C ASN A 100 -42.71 22.22 50.10
N SER A 101 -43.48 23.31 50.08
CA SER A 101 -44.49 23.57 49.04
C SER A 101 -43.98 24.48 47.91
N SER A 102 -44.79 24.67 46.86
CA SER A 102 -44.48 25.61 45.78
C SER A 102 -44.56 27.06 46.28
N ILE A 103 -43.56 27.87 45.94
CA ILE A 103 -43.45 29.29 46.31
C ILE A 103 -43.35 30.16 45.05
N SER A 104 -43.88 31.38 45.12
CA SER A 104 -43.80 32.36 44.01
C SER A 104 -42.41 33.00 43.95
N THR A 105 -41.98 33.48 42.77
CA THR A 105 -40.72 34.23 42.59
C THR A 105 -40.67 35.46 43.49
N THR A 106 -41.77 36.21 43.57
CA THR A 106 -41.89 37.42 44.40
C THR A 106 -41.71 37.10 45.88
N THR A 107 -42.24 35.96 46.37
CA THR A 107 -42.07 35.57 47.77
C THR A 107 -40.62 35.18 48.08
N ILE A 108 -39.90 34.56 47.13
CA ILE A 108 -38.47 34.26 47.29
C ILE A 108 -37.68 35.57 47.42
N GLU A 109 -37.86 36.52 46.50
CA GLU A 109 -37.14 37.81 46.49
C GLU A 109 -37.38 38.59 47.79
N ILE A 110 -38.63 38.68 48.25
CA ILE A 110 -38.96 39.39 49.49
C ILE A 110 -38.34 38.69 50.71
N ARG A 111 -38.37 37.34 50.76
CA ARG A 111 -37.78 36.60 51.89
C ARG A 111 -36.26 36.75 51.95
N GLU A 112 -35.59 36.71 50.79
CA GLU A 112 -34.14 36.93 50.71
C GLU A 112 -33.76 38.37 51.08
N GLU A 113 -34.53 39.37 50.65
CA GLU A 113 -34.32 40.76 51.06
C GLU A 113 -34.53 40.97 52.57
N PHE A 114 -35.55 40.33 53.14
CA PHE A 114 -35.87 40.45 54.57
C PHE A 114 -34.86 39.76 55.48
N TYR A 115 -34.48 38.51 55.18
CA TYR A 115 -33.58 37.74 56.02
C TYR A 115 -32.10 38.05 55.77
N GLY A 116 -31.74 38.52 54.57
CA GLY A 116 -30.37 38.81 54.19
C GLY A 116 -29.56 37.53 53.98
N ASP A 117 -28.62 37.23 54.88
CA ASP A 117 -27.79 36.03 54.78
C ASP A 117 -28.62 34.78 55.11
N MET A 118 -29.04 34.06 54.06
CA MET A 118 -29.90 32.90 54.21
C MET A 118 -29.58 31.75 53.27
N ILE A 119 -30.06 30.55 53.63
CA ILE A 119 -29.99 29.32 52.83
C ILE A 119 -31.38 28.74 52.66
N TRP A 120 -31.69 28.29 51.44
CA TRP A 120 -32.85 27.46 51.15
C TRP A 120 -32.50 25.98 51.22
N VAL A 121 -33.28 25.22 51.98
CA VAL A 121 -33.32 23.76 51.89
C VAL A 121 -34.71 23.38 51.38
N ILE A 122 -34.77 22.80 50.18
CA ILE A 122 -36.01 22.49 49.48
C ILE A 122 -36.26 20.98 49.55
N ASN A 123 -37.47 20.58 49.90
CA ASN A 123 -37.88 19.19 49.80
C ASN A 123 -37.99 18.79 48.33
N ALA A 124 -37.00 18.06 47.82
CA ALA A 124 -37.00 17.60 46.43
C ALA A 124 -37.65 16.24 46.25
N GLN A 125 -38.11 15.57 47.32
CA GLN A 125 -38.60 14.20 47.26
C GLN A 125 -39.69 13.96 46.22
N GLU A 126 -40.61 14.92 46.06
CA GLU A 126 -41.73 14.83 45.11
C GLU A 126 -41.32 15.00 43.65
N PHE A 127 -40.15 15.58 43.38
CA PHE A 127 -39.67 15.86 42.02
C PHE A 127 -38.24 15.40 41.76
N LYS A 128 -37.66 14.58 42.63
CA LYS A 128 -36.28 14.09 42.51
C LYS A 128 -36.05 13.32 41.20
N ASP A 129 -37.08 12.62 40.72
CA ASP A 129 -37.06 11.84 39.48
C ASP A 129 -37.01 12.72 38.23
N ASN A 130 -37.27 14.03 38.36
CA ASN A 130 -37.05 14.99 37.28
C ASN A 130 -35.56 15.33 37.11
N PHE A 131 -34.70 14.98 38.07
CA PHE A 131 -33.26 15.13 37.93
C PHE A 131 -32.62 13.87 37.38
N LYS A 132 -31.92 13.99 36.26
CA LYS A 132 -30.93 13.01 35.83
C LYS A 132 -29.57 13.44 36.37
N ILE A 133 -29.03 12.73 37.36
CA ILE A 133 -27.79 13.11 38.05
C ILE A 133 -26.69 12.08 37.80
N TRP A 134 -25.47 12.53 37.48
CA TRP A 134 -24.31 11.66 37.35
C TRP A 134 -23.03 12.31 37.86
N SER A 135 -22.11 11.49 38.37
CA SER A 135 -20.85 11.98 38.95
C SER A 135 -19.95 12.62 37.88
N ALA A 136 -19.47 13.83 38.18
CA ALA A 136 -18.50 14.49 37.30
C ALA A 136 -17.18 13.71 37.25
N VAL A 137 -16.73 13.14 38.37
CA VAL A 137 -15.57 12.25 38.46
C VAL A 137 -15.72 11.08 37.50
N LYS A 138 -16.80 10.29 37.62
CA LYS A 138 -17.00 9.10 36.77
C LYS A 138 -17.01 9.47 35.28
N SER A 139 -17.69 10.55 34.91
CA SER A 139 -17.75 11.00 33.52
C SER A 139 -16.42 11.48 32.97
N LYS A 140 -15.64 12.24 33.75
CA LYS A 140 -14.31 12.70 33.34
C LYS A 140 -13.30 11.57 33.29
N LEU A 141 -13.32 10.66 34.26
CA LEU A 141 -12.47 9.47 34.27
C LEU A 141 -12.72 8.58 33.06
N ARG A 142 -13.98 8.32 32.68
CA ARG A 142 -14.30 7.55 31.47
C ARG A 142 -13.71 8.19 30.21
N LYS A 143 -13.83 9.52 30.06
CA LYS A 143 -13.26 10.25 28.91
C LYS A 143 -11.72 10.22 28.92
N LEU A 144 -11.11 10.27 30.10
CA LEU A 144 -9.66 10.17 30.26
C LEU A 144 -9.17 8.77 29.86
N GLU A 145 -9.82 7.71 30.36
CA GLU A 145 -9.50 6.31 30.02
C GLU A 145 -9.58 6.09 28.51
N GLN A 146 -10.70 6.47 27.87
CA GLN A 146 -10.86 6.36 26.42
C GLN A 146 -9.72 7.03 25.65
N ARG A 147 -9.34 8.25 26.03
CA ARG A 147 -8.26 8.98 25.37
C ARG A 147 -6.90 8.27 25.54
N LEU A 148 -6.60 7.80 26.74
CA LEU A 148 -5.33 7.12 27.03
C LEU A 148 -5.23 5.78 26.32
N ASP A 149 -6.33 5.03 26.25
CA ASP A 149 -6.38 3.74 25.55
C ASP A 149 -6.20 3.93 24.04
N THR A 150 -6.91 4.89 23.43
CA THR A 150 -6.72 5.25 22.01
C THR A 150 -5.27 5.68 21.72
N ARG A 151 -4.58 6.32 22.67
CA ARG A 151 -3.17 6.69 22.48
C ARG A 151 -2.27 5.47 22.36
N ILE A 152 -2.49 4.42 23.17
CA ILE A 152 -1.74 3.16 23.07
C ILE A 152 -2.03 2.49 21.72
N GLU A 153 -3.30 2.42 21.33
CA GLU A 153 -3.71 1.83 20.05
C GLU A 153 -3.06 2.53 18.86
N ASN A 154 -3.01 3.87 18.87
CA ASN A 154 -2.34 4.65 17.82
C ASN A 154 -0.84 4.37 17.74
N VAL A 155 -0.15 4.29 18.89
CA VAL A 155 1.29 3.95 18.90
C VAL A 155 1.52 2.55 18.32
N GLU A 156 0.69 1.57 18.71
CA GLU A 156 0.80 0.22 18.16
C GLU A 156 0.51 0.19 16.65
N TYR A 157 -0.49 0.96 16.19
CA TYR A 157 -0.83 1.12 14.79
C TYR A 157 0.33 1.72 13.98
N ASP A 158 0.89 2.85 14.42
CA ASP A 158 1.98 3.54 13.73
C ASP A 158 3.21 2.63 13.58
N LEU A 159 3.58 1.90 14.65
CA LEU A 159 4.69 0.93 14.62
C LEU A 159 4.43 -0.22 13.63
N ASN A 160 3.18 -0.70 13.56
CA ASN A 160 2.81 -1.76 12.62
C ASN A 160 2.85 -1.27 11.17
N GLU A 161 2.38 -0.06 10.88
CA GLU A 161 2.41 0.50 9.53
C GLU A 161 3.86 0.77 9.07
N GLU A 162 4.75 1.25 9.95
CA GLU A 162 6.17 1.39 9.62
C GLU A 162 6.81 0.05 9.21
N ILE A 163 6.59 -1.02 9.97
CA ILE A 163 7.13 -2.35 9.67
C ILE A 163 6.54 -2.89 8.37
N LYS A 164 5.25 -2.66 8.13
CA LYS A 164 4.56 -3.08 6.90
C LYS A 164 5.12 -2.39 5.66
N GLU A 165 5.38 -1.09 5.71
CA GLU A 165 6.00 -0.39 4.58
C GLU A 165 7.42 -0.88 4.31
N LEU A 166 8.22 -1.15 5.35
CA LEU A 166 9.56 -1.75 5.19
C LEU A 166 9.50 -3.14 4.55
N ARG A 167 8.55 -4.00 4.97
CA ARG A 167 8.35 -5.33 4.39
C ARG A 167 7.93 -5.26 2.93
N LYS A 168 7.08 -4.30 2.57
CA LYS A 168 6.68 -4.05 1.19
C LYS A 168 7.86 -3.60 0.32
N GLU A 169 8.70 -2.70 0.83
CA GLU A 169 9.94 -2.30 0.15
C GLU A 169 10.85 -3.51 -0.07
N LEU A 170 11.04 -4.35 0.96
CA LEU A 170 11.81 -5.58 0.87
C LEU A 170 11.29 -6.51 -0.24
N GLU A 171 9.99 -6.78 -0.26
CA GLU A 171 9.35 -7.64 -1.28
C GLU A 171 9.55 -7.08 -2.70
N THR A 172 9.41 -5.76 -2.89
CA THR A 172 9.64 -5.16 -4.21
C THR A 172 11.08 -5.34 -4.69
N LYS A 173 12.05 -5.23 -3.78
CA LYS A 173 13.47 -5.41 -4.06
C LYS A 173 13.81 -6.88 -4.31
N GLU A 174 13.19 -7.81 -3.59
CA GLU A 174 13.35 -9.26 -3.82
C GLU A 174 12.86 -9.64 -5.22
N ASN A 175 11.68 -9.17 -5.61
CA ASN A 175 11.16 -9.37 -6.96
C ASN A 175 12.06 -8.77 -8.05
N LEU A 176 12.62 -7.57 -7.81
CA LEU A 176 13.55 -6.95 -8.75
C LEU A 176 14.83 -7.77 -8.90
N ARG A 177 15.35 -8.31 -7.80
CA ARG A 177 16.51 -9.20 -7.81
C ARG A 177 16.22 -10.49 -8.56
N ASP A 178 15.07 -11.12 -8.34
CA ASP A 178 14.69 -12.33 -9.06
C ASP A 178 14.62 -12.10 -10.58
N ASN A 179 14.11 -10.95 -11.00
CA ASN A 179 14.13 -10.56 -12.41
C ASN A 179 15.57 -10.41 -12.95
N LYS A 180 16.46 -9.77 -12.19
CA LYS A 180 17.87 -9.60 -12.56
C LYS A 180 18.63 -10.92 -12.62
N PHE A 181 18.39 -11.81 -11.65
CA PHE A 181 18.95 -13.15 -11.64
C PHE A 181 18.52 -13.97 -12.87
N ASN A 182 17.23 -13.91 -13.23
CA ASN A 182 16.73 -14.58 -14.43
C ASN A 182 17.29 -13.97 -15.73
N GLU A 183 17.44 -12.65 -15.78
CA GLU A 183 18.12 -11.94 -16.88
C GLU A 183 19.57 -12.42 -17.04
N LEU A 184 20.34 -12.45 -15.94
CA LEU A 184 21.73 -12.95 -15.92
C LEU A 184 21.83 -14.38 -16.42
N LYS A 185 20.95 -15.26 -15.92
CA LYS A 185 20.92 -16.66 -16.34
C LYS A 185 20.66 -16.81 -17.83
N GLY A 186 19.77 -15.98 -18.39
CA GLY A 186 19.51 -15.93 -19.83
C GLY A 186 20.73 -15.49 -20.62
N LEU A 187 21.35 -14.38 -20.21
CA LEU A 187 22.54 -13.82 -20.85
C LEU A 187 23.73 -14.78 -20.80
N GLN A 188 23.97 -15.45 -19.67
CA GLN A 188 25.03 -16.45 -19.52
C GLN A 188 24.83 -17.65 -20.47
N LYS A 189 23.59 -18.10 -20.63
CA LYS A 189 23.25 -19.16 -21.59
C LYS A 189 23.53 -18.73 -23.03
N ASP A 190 23.16 -17.51 -23.39
CA ASP A 190 23.41 -16.97 -24.73
C ASP A 190 24.91 -16.78 -24.97
N LEU A 191 25.66 -16.31 -23.97
CA LEU A 191 27.13 -16.21 -24.02
C LEU A 191 27.75 -17.59 -24.28
N GLN A 192 27.34 -18.62 -23.55
CA GLN A 192 27.83 -19.99 -23.75
C GLN A 192 27.59 -20.46 -25.20
N GLN A 193 26.41 -20.19 -25.77
CA GLN A 193 26.13 -20.54 -27.17
C GLN A 193 27.03 -19.80 -28.17
N LEU A 194 27.36 -18.54 -27.89
CA LEU A 194 28.29 -17.76 -28.72
C LEU A 194 29.71 -18.33 -28.62
N GLU A 195 30.18 -18.67 -27.42
CA GLU A 195 31.48 -19.29 -27.19
C GLU A 195 31.59 -20.65 -27.88
N GLU A 196 30.56 -21.50 -27.77
CA GLU A 196 30.48 -22.78 -28.48
C GLU A 196 30.53 -22.60 -30.00
N SER A 197 29.88 -21.55 -30.51
CA SER A 197 29.93 -21.19 -31.93
C SER A 197 31.31 -20.71 -32.37
N LEU A 198 32.06 -20.04 -31.48
CA LEU A 198 33.42 -19.57 -31.74
C LEU A 198 34.42 -20.74 -31.77
N VAL A 199 34.25 -21.72 -30.87
CA VAL A 199 35.02 -22.98 -30.90
C VAL A 199 34.76 -23.72 -32.21
N ASN A 200 33.53 -23.72 -32.72
CA ASN A 200 33.12 -24.39 -33.95
C ASN A 200 33.06 -23.46 -35.18
N ILE A 201 33.96 -22.47 -35.26
CA ILE A 201 33.89 -21.39 -36.25
C ILE A 201 33.85 -21.88 -37.71
N THR A 202 34.53 -22.97 -38.04
CA THR A 202 34.55 -23.53 -39.40
C THR A 202 33.17 -24.05 -39.80
N GLN A 203 32.49 -24.78 -38.91
CA GLN A 203 31.13 -25.28 -39.17
C GLN A 203 30.12 -24.14 -39.27
N LEU A 204 30.29 -23.10 -38.45
CA LEU A 204 29.46 -21.90 -38.54
C LEU A 204 29.67 -21.20 -39.88
N SER A 205 30.92 -21.06 -40.32
CA SER A 205 31.26 -20.44 -41.61
C SER A 205 30.63 -21.20 -42.79
N GLU A 206 30.67 -22.53 -42.77
CA GLU A 206 29.99 -23.35 -43.79
C GLU A 206 28.47 -23.15 -43.78
N ARG A 207 27.85 -23.05 -42.58
CA ARG A 207 26.43 -22.74 -42.43
C ARG A 207 26.09 -21.36 -42.98
N VAL A 208 26.93 -20.35 -42.74
CA VAL A 208 26.78 -18.99 -43.30
C VAL A 208 26.83 -19.02 -44.84
N ILE A 209 27.80 -19.72 -45.41
CA ILE A 209 27.93 -19.85 -46.87
C ILE A 209 26.71 -20.55 -47.46
N THR A 210 26.25 -21.63 -46.82
CA THR A 210 25.03 -22.35 -47.23
C THR A 210 23.81 -21.44 -47.17
N TYR A 211 23.68 -20.66 -46.10
CA TYR A 211 22.64 -19.65 -45.92
C TYR A 211 22.65 -18.62 -47.05
N TRP A 212 23.82 -18.10 -47.42
CA TRP A 212 23.94 -17.15 -48.54
C TRP A 212 23.56 -17.75 -49.89
N LYS A 213 23.88 -19.03 -50.12
CA LYS A 213 23.51 -19.75 -51.35
C LYS A 213 22.02 -20.08 -51.43
N ALA A 214 21.41 -20.45 -50.31
CA ALA A 214 20.02 -20.90 -50.24
C ALA A 214 18.99 -19.76 -50.19
N ALA A 215 19.43 -18.52 -49.95
CA ALA A 215 18.57 -17.35 -49.74
C ALA A 215 17.48 -17.57 -48.66
N SER A 216 17.78 -18.37 -47.64
CA SER A 216 16.90 -18.58 -46.48
C SER A 216 17.03 -17.42 -45.48
N TYR A 217 16.18 -17.39 -44.43
CA TYR A 217 16.28 -16.42 -43.33
C TYR A 217 16.63 -17.14 -42.02
N ASP A 218 17.71 -16.71 -41.37
CA ASP A 218 18.19 -17.19 -40.07
C ASP A 218 18.59 -15.96 -39.26
N TYR A 219 17.89 -15.72 -38.17
CA TYR A 219 18.06 -14.52 -37.34
C TYR A 219 19.47 -14.46 -36.71
N PHE A 220 19.99 -15.59 -36.24
CA PHE A 220 21.31 -15.65 -35.59
C PHE A 220 22.41 -15.33 -36.61
N ILE A 221 22.37 -15.98 -37.77
CA ILE A 221 23.32 -15.74 -38.87
C ILE A 221 23.22 -14.29 -39.37
N ASN A 222 22.01 -13.77 -39.54
CA ASN A 222 21.81 -12.38 -39.96
C ASN A 222 22.35 -11.39 -38.90
N SER A 223 22.19 -11.69 -37.61
CA SER A 223 22.73 -10.85 -36.53
C SER A 223 24.25 -10.75 -36.55
N LEU A 224 24.94 -11.77 -37.06
CA LEU A 224 26.40 -11.79 -37.20
C LEU A 224 26.86 -11.17 -38.53
N THR A 225 26.15 -11.44 -39.62
CA THR A 225 26.61 -11.14 -40.99
C THR A 225 26.06 -9.86 -41.59
N SER A 226 25.05 -9.23 -40.98
CA SER A 226 24.38 -8.02 -41.51
C SER A 226 25.32 -6.83 -41.77
N LYS A 227 26.46 -6.76 -41.09
CA LYS A 227 27.47 -5.70 -41.24
C LYS A 227 28.67 -6.11 -42.10
N PHE A 228 28.66 -7.31 -42.68
CA PHE A 228 29.77 -7.78 -43.50
C PHE A 228 29.85 -6.96 -44.78
N ASP A 229 31.06 -6.83 -45.33
CA ASP A 229 31.27 -6.26 -46.65
C ASP A 229 30.46 -7.06 -47.69
N PRO A 230 29.52 -6.44 -48.42
CA PRO A 230 28.76 -7.10 -49.48
C PRO A 230 29.65 -7.77 -50.54
N VAL A 231 30.86 -7.25 -50.76
CA VAL A 231 31.85 -7.80 -51.70
C VAL A 231 32.22 -9.23 -51.32
N LEU A 232 32.31 -9.54 -50.03
CA LEU A 232 32.67 -10.87 -49.53
C LEU A 232 31.61 -11.92 -49.91
N LYS A 233 30.34 -11.59 -49.63
CA LYS A 233 29.18 -12.42 -50.00
C LYS A 233 29.10 -12.57 -51.52
N GLN A 234 29.27 -11.48 -52.26
CA GLN A 234 29.23 -11.49 -53.72
C GLN A 234 30.36 -12.35 -54.31
N SER A 235 31.56 -12.29 -53.75
CA SER A 235 32.72 -13.09 -54.17
C SER A 235 32.47 -14.60 -53.99
N ILE A 236 31.92 -15.01 -52.86
CA ILE A 236 31.52 -16.41 -52.59
C ILE A 236 30.50 -16.89 -53.65
N LEU A 237 29.46 -16.11 -53.90
CA LEU A 237 28.37 -16.49 -54.81
C LEU A 237 28.83 -16.52 -56.28
N ALA A 238 29.60 -15.51 -56.70
CA ALA A 238 30.13 -15.42 -58.06
C ALA A 238 31.09 -16.59 -58.35
N ASN A 239 32.08 -16.82 -57.49
CA ASN A 239 33.03 -17.92 -57.66
C ASN A 239 32.34 -19.29 -57.64
N ASP A 240 31.36 -19.53 -56.75
CA ASP A 240 30.58 -20.79 -56.76
C ASP A 240 29.82 -21.00 -58.08
N SER A 241 29.22 -19.95 -58.63
CA SER A 241 28.52 -20.03 -59.91
C SER A 241 29.47 -20.25 -61.10
N GLU A 242 30.62 -19.58 -61.12
CA GLU A 242 31.60 -19.67 -62.19
C GLU A 242 32.30 -21.04 -62.21
N ILE A 243 32.67 -21.58 -61.03
CA ILE A 243 33.21 -22.94 -60.89
C ILE A 243 32.23 -23.97 -61.46
N LYS A 244 30.93 -23.85 -61.16
CA LYS A 244 29.89 -24.75 -61.71
C LYS A 244 29.80 -24.68 -63.23
N VAL A 245 29.93 -23.49 -63.81
CA VAL A 245 29.92 -23.29 -65.28
C VAL A 245 31.18 -23.92 -65.90
N LEU A 246 32.37 -23.64 -65.36
CA LEU A 246 33.64 -24.18 -65.86
C LEU A 246 33.67 -25.72 -65.80
N LEU A 247 33.24 -26.31 -64.69
CA LEU A 247 33.16 -27.77 -64.54
C LEU A 247 32.24 -28.39 -65.60
N LYS A 248 31.10 -27.75 -65.89
CA LYS A 248 30.17 -28.20 -66.92
C LYS A 248 30.79 -28.13 -68.31
N GLU A 249 31.45 -27.02 -68.66
CA GLU A 249 32.12 -26.86 -69.96
C GLU A 249 33.28 -27.85 -70.15
N ILE A 250 34.07 -28.10 -69.10
CA ILE A 250 35.15 -29.08 -69.12
C ILE A 250 34.58 -30.49 -69.35
N GLU A 251 33.48 -30.84 -68.68
CA GLU A 251 32.83 -32.14 -68.85
C GLU A 251 32.26 -32.31 -70.27
N GLU A 252 31.66 -31.26 -70.84
CA GLU A 252 31.19 -31.26 -72.22
C GLU A 252 32.33 -31.46 -73.23
N LEU A 253 33.49 -30.82 -73.02
CA LEU A 253 34.68 -30.99 -73.85
C LEU A 253 35.31 -32.38 -73.70
N LYS A 254 35.38 -32.92 -72.48
CA LYS A 254 35.83 -34.31 -72.23
C LYS A 254 34.92 -35.31 -72.94
N GLY A 255 33.61 -35.10 -72.86
CA GLY A 255 32.62 -35.88 -73.60
C GLY A 255 32.81 -35.79 -75.11
N LEU A 256 33.11 -34.60 -75.64
CA LEU A 256 33.41 -34.40 -77.07
C LEU A 256 34.70 -35.10 -77.50
N LYS A 257 35.78 -34.98 -76.73
CA LYS A 257 37.06 -35.65 -76.98
C LYS A 257 36.86 -37.17 -77.04
N LYS A 258 36.20 -37.73 -76.02
CA LYS A 258 35.87 -39.16 -75.94
C LYS A 258 35.09 -39.65 -77.17
N ARG A 259 34.06 -38.90 -77.60
CA ARG A 259 33.29 -39.24 -78.81
C ARG A 259 34.14 -39.28 -80.08
N ILE A 260 35.19 -38.46 -80.19
CA ILE A 260 36.11 -38.46 -81.34
C ILE A 260 37.07 -39.65 -81.25
N GLU A 261 37.62 -39.92 -80.05
CA GLU A 261 38.56 -41.03 -79.82
C GLU A 261 37.93 -42.41 -80.00
N GLU A 262 36.66 -42.57 -79.66
CA GLU A 262 35.90 -43.82 -79.83
C GLU A 262 35.51 -44.13 -81.29
N LYS A 263 35.72 -43.19 -82.21
CA LYS A 263 35.45 -43.43 -83.64
C LYS A 263 36.45 -44.46 -84.21
N PRO A 264 36.01 -45.28 -85.20
CA PRO A 264 36.89 -46.28 -85.80
C PRO A 264 38.11 -45.65 -86.48
N ASP A 265 39.26 -46.30 -86.35
CA ASP A 265 40.51 -45.86 -86.96
C ASP A 265 40.71 -46.44 -88.37
N ILE A 266 41.30 -45.65 -89.26
CA ILE A 266 41.81 -46.11 -90.55
C ILE A 266 43.18 -45.50 -90.82
N GLU A 267 44.17 -46.35 -91.11
CA GLU A 267 45.52 -45.90 -91.45
C GLU A 267 45.58 -45.43 -92.91
N PHE A 268 46.05 -44.21 -93.15
CA PHE A 268 46.20 -43.63 -94.48
C PHE A 268 47.42 -42.69 -94.51
N GLU A 269 48.35 -42.90 -95.45
CA GLU A 269 49.56 -42.08 -95.61
C GLU A 269 50.35 -41.88 -94.29
N ASN A 270 50.57 -42.97 -93.54
CA ASN A 270 51.22 -42.99 -92.22
C ASN A 270 50.52 -42.14 -91.14
N LYS A 271 49.23 -41.82 -91.32
CA LYS A 271 48.37 -41.18 -90.32
C LYS A 271 47.21 -42.07 -89.92
N LEU A 272 46.78 -41.94 -88.68
CA LEU A 272 45.57 -42.58 -88.17
C LEU A 272 44.40 -41.59 -88.31
N LEU A 273 43.47 -41.88 -89.21
CA LEU A 273 42.28 -41.05 -89.42
C LEU A 273 41.08 -41.66 -88.70
N LYS A 274 40.12 -40.82 -88.29
CA LYS A 274 38.85 -41.26 -87.72
C LYS A 274 37.78 -41.38 -88.78
N VAL A 275 37.12 -42.55 -88.83
CA VAL A 275 35.97 -42.81 -89.69
C VAL A 275 34.74 -42.13 -89.12
N ILE A 276 34.06 -41.35 -89.95
CA ILE A 276 32.86 -40.60 -89.57
C ILE A 276 31.69 -40.93 -90.50
N GLU A 277 30.48 -40.69 -90.02
CA GLU A 277 29.29 -40.76 -90.85
C GLU A 277 29.13 -39.50 -91.69
N VAL A 278 28.44 -39.61 -92.84
CA VAL A 278 28.24 -38.48 -93.76
C VAL A 278 27.48 -37.32 -93.10
N ASN A 279 26.61 -37.62 -92.13
CA ASN A 279 25.81 -36.64 -91.40
C ASN A 279 26.61 -35.86 -90.36
N GLU A 280 27.80 -36.34 -89.99
CA GLU A 280 28.70 -35.71 -89.03
C GLU A 280 29.64 -34.69 -89.69
N LEU A 281 29.71 -34.71 -91.02
CA LEU A 281 30.52 -33.79 -91.82
C LEU A 281 29.73 -32.50 -92.07
N SER A 282 30.22 -31.36 -91.62
CA SER A 282 29.56 -30.07 -91.83
C SER A 282 29.94 -29.41 -93.16
N ARG A 283 29.08 -28.51 -93.67
CA ARG A 283 29.38 -27.64 -94.83
C ARG A 283 30.64 -26.80 -94.65
N SER A 284 31.01 -26.49 -93.40
CA SER A 284 32.22 -25.74 -93.08
C SER A 284 33.50 -26.59 -93.04
N ASN A 285 33.39 -27.92 -92.93
CA ASN A 285 34.54 -28.81 -92.72
C ASN A 285 34.70 -29.91 -93.78
N TYR A 286 33.85 -29.98 -94.82
CA TYR A 286 33.92 -31.03 -95.84
C TYR A 286 35.30 -31.15 -96.52
N HIS A 287 36.02 -30.05 -96.66
CA HIS A 287 37.35 -30.00 -97.27
C HIS A 287 38.42 -30.76 -96.47
N LYS A 288 38.16 -31.07 -95.19
CA LYS A 288 39.05 -31.84 -94.31
C LYS A 288 38.83 -33.35 -94.41
N ALA A 289 37.75 -33.79 -95.06
CA ALA A 289 37.45 -35.21 -95.22
C ALA A 289 38.20 -35.82 -96.41
N ILE A 290 38.66 -37.05 -96.21
CA ILE A 290 39.30 -37.90 -97.21
C ILE A 290 38.35 -39.05 -97.50
N LEU A 291 38.00 -39.21 -98.78
CA LEU A 291 37.16 -40.32 -99.25
C LEU A 291 38.07 -41.46 -99.69
N ILE A 292 38.11 -42.54 -98.92
CA ILE A 292 38.91 -43.73 -99.21
C ILE A 292 38.00 -44.77 -99.86
N LYS A 293 38.30 -45.25 -101.07
CA LYS A 293 37.46 -46.25 -101.72
C LYS A 293 37.46 -47.57 -100.94
N ARG A 294 36.27 -48.15 -100.74
CA ARG A 294 36.10 -49.38 -99.95
C ARG A 294 36.83 -50.60 -100.51
N ASP A 295 36.87 -50.74 -101.82
CA ASP A 295 37.57 -51.80 -102.54
C ASP A 295 39.12 -51.72 -102.40
N SER A 296 39.64 -50.57 -101.98
CA SER A 296 41.07 -50.29 -101.82
C SER A 296 41.57 -50.30 -100.36
N ILE A 297 40.73 -50.60 -99.38
CA ILE A 297 41.11 -50.53 -97.96
C ILE A 297 42.19 -51.56 -97.60
N ASN A 298 42.08 -52.77 -98.19
CA ASN A 298 42.99 -53.88 -97.92
C ASN A 298 44.15 -53.98 -98.94
N THR A 299 44.28 -53.00 -99.84
CA THR A 299 45.36 -52.96 -100.83
C THR A 299 46.56 -52.17 -100.31
N PHE A 300 47.75 -52.49 -100.83
CA PHE A 300 48.99 -51.78 -100.45
C PHE A 300 48.93 -50.27 -100.77
N PHE A 301 48.18 -49.90 -101.81
CA PHE A 301 47.92 -48.53 -102.21
C PHE A 301 46.43 -48.23 -102.07
N LYS A 302 46.06 -47.51 -101.00
CA LYS A 302 44.69 -47.04 -100.79
C LYS A 302 44.35 -45.94 -101.80
N VAL A 303 43.20 -46.02 -102.46
CA VAL A 303 42.75 -45.03 -103.44
C VAL A 303 41.90 -44.00 -102.74
N SER A 304 42.34 -42.74 -102.75
CA SER A 304 41.64 -41.62 -102.10
C SER A 304 41.14 -40.57 -103.08
N GLN A 305 40.08 -39.87 -102.68
CA GLN A 305 39.59 -38.66 -103.33
C GLN A 305 39.32 -37.57 -102.28
N LYS A 306 39.71 -36.34 -102.57
CA LYS A 306 39.29 -35.15 -101.81
C LYS A 306 37.98 -34.60 -102.37
N ILE A 307 37.16 -34.04 -101.48
CA ILE A 307 35.95 -33.30 -101.86
C ILE A 307 36.36 -31.90 -102.32
N LYS A 308 36.12 -31.57 -103.58
CA LYS A 308 36.67 -30.35 -104.21
C LYS A 308 35.81 -29.11 -104.01
N ASN A 309 34.50 -29.28 -103.86
CA ASN A 309 33.55 -28.18 -103.78
C ASN A 309 32.26 -28.62 -103.06
N GLU A 310 31.43 -27.63 -102.74
CA GLU A 310 30.18 -27.85 -102.01
C GLU A 310 29.17 -28.73 -102.76
N LEU A 311 29.20 -28.72 -104.11
CA LEU A 311 28.35 -29.59 -104.93
C LEU A 311 28.72 -31.07 -104.75
N GLU A 312 30.02 -31.40 -104.71
CA GLU A 312 30.50 -32.76 -104.40
C GLU A 312 30.16 -33.19 -102.97
N PHE A 313 30.21 -32.26 -102.01
CA PHE A 313 29.81 -32.52 -100.63
C PHE A 313 28.31 -32.82 -100.51
N ASN A 314 27.45 -32.00 -101.12
CA ASN A 314 26.00 -32.21 -101.07
C ASN A 314 25.57 -33.54 -101.71
N ASN A 315 26.32 -34.02 -102.70
CA ASN A 315 26.09 -35.31 -103.36
C ASN A 315 26.76 -36.50 -102.66
N LEU A 316 27.48 -36.27 -101.55
CA LEU A 316 28.28 -37.30 -100.88
C LEU A 316 27.42 -38.44 -100.32
N HIS A 317 26.16 -38.17 -99.94
CA HIS A 317 25.22 -39.16 -99.43
C HIS A 317 24.99 -40.33 -100.40
N TYR A 318 25.06 -40.09 -101.72
CA TYR A 318 24.92 -41.12 -102.75
C TYR A 318 26.19 -41.96 -102.96
N ARG A 319 27.34 -41.50 -102.44
CA ARG A 319 28.67 -42.10 -102.66
C ARG A 319 29.20 -42.87 -101.45
N VAL A 320 28.47 -42.87 -100.33
CA VAL A 320 28.85 -43.56 -99.09
C VAL A 320 28.95 -45.08 -99.26
N ARG A 321 28.33 -45.66 -100.30
CA ARG A 321 28.47 -47.09 -100.63
C ARG A 321 29.86 -47.45 -101.14
N ASP A 322 30.51 -46.52 -101.84
CA ASP A 322 31.78 -46.76 -102.52
C ASP A 322 32.98 -46.25 -101.72
N PHE A 323 32.75 -45.34 -100.77
CA PHE A 323 33.81 -44.65 -100.01
C PHE A 323 33.57 -44.72 -98.50
N ILE A 324 34.67 -44.83 -97.75
CA ILE A 324 34.75 -44.48 -96.32
C ILE A 324 35.14 -43.01 -96.23
N ILE A 325 34.48 -42.28 -95.32
CA ILE A 325 34.78 -40.89 -95.02
C ILE A 325 35.66 -40.89 -93.77
N ALA A 326 36.87 -40.36 -93.91
CA ALA A 326 37.82 -40.26 -92.82
C ALA A 326 38.30 -38.82 -92.63
N ILE A 327 38.51 -38.39 -91.41
CA ILE A 327 39.07 -37.08 -91.06
C ILE A 327 40.31 -37.27 -90.19
N ASP A 328 41.33 -36.45 -90.40
CA ASP A 328 42.46 -36.33 -89.48
C ASP A 328 41.97 -35.63 -88.18
N PRO A 329 41.87 -36.35 -87.05
CA PRO A 329 41.32 -35.76 -85.82
C PRO A 329 42.31 -34.80 -85.14
N TYR A 330 43.57 -34.74 -85.59
CA TYR A 330 44.67 -34.08 -84.87
C TYR A 330 44.36 -32.63 -84.51
N ASP A 331 43.93 -31.80 -85.47
CA ASP A 331 43.66 -30.39 -85.22
C ASP A 331 42.47 -30.19 -84.26
N ALA A 332 41.45 -31.04 -84.37
CA ALA A 332 40.25 -30.97 -83.52
C ALA A 332 40.57 -31.41 -82.08
N LEU A 333 41.28 -32.53 -81.92
CA LEU A 333 41.72 -33.03 -80.62
C LEU A 333 42.68 -32.04 -79.96
N ARG A 334 43.65 -31.50 -80.70
CA ARG A 334 44.58 -30.47 -80.21
C ARG A 334 43.85 -29.20 -79.78
N ALA A 335 42.87 -28.74 -80.54
CA ALA A 335 42.07 -27.56 -80.18
C ALA A 335 41.23 -27.80 -78.92
N ILE A 336 40.64 -29.00 -78.78
CA ILE A 336 39.93 -29.40 -77.56
C ILE A 336 40.90 -29.43 -76.38
N GLU A 337 42.07 -30.08 -76.51
CA GLU A 337 43.07 -30.15 -75.45
C GLU A 337 43.56 -28.79 -74.99
N GLN A 338 43.88 -27.89 -75.92
CA GLN A 338 44.27 -26.51 -75.59
C GLN A 338 43.16 -25.75 -74.87
N LYS A 339 41.91 -25.91 -75.30
CA LYS A 339 40.76 -25.27 -74.65
C LYS A 339 40.49 -25.86 -73.26
N THR A 340 40.55 -27.18 -73.12
CA THR A 340 40.40 -27.87 -71.84
C THR A 340 41.51 -27.48 -70.86
N GLU A 341 42.76 -27.37 -71.30
CA GLU A 341 43.87 -26.92 -70.46
C GLU A 341 43.65 -25.49 -69.96
N LYS A 342 43.23 -24.58 -70.85
CA LYS A 342 42.89 -23.20 -70.46
C LYS A 342 41.75 -23.17 -69.44
N LEU A 343 40.66 -23.90 -69.68
CA LEU A 343 39.53 -23.96 -68.75
C LEU A 343 39.91 -24.59 -67.40
N ASN A 344 40.79 -25.59 -67.39
CA ASN A 344 41.32 -26.17 -66.14
C ASN A 344 42.17 -25.15 -65.37
N GLN A 345 42.95 -24.31 -66.06
CA GLN A 345 43.69 -23.23 -65.43
C GLN A 345 42.73 -22.18 -64.84
N ASP A 346 41.75 -21.72 -65.61
CA ASP A 346 40.72 -20.79 -65.14
C ASP A 346 39.95 -21.37 -63.94
N LEU A 347 39.62 -22.68 -63.97
CA LEU A 347 38.97 -23.40 -62.87
C LEU A 347 39.83 -23.37 -61.61
N LYS A 348 41.13 -23.69 -61.73
CA LYS A 348 42.06 -23.69 -60.60
C LYS A 348 42.22 -22.30 -59.98
N GLU A 349 42.30 -21.26 -60.81
CA GLU A 349 42.35 -19.87 -60.34
C GLU A 349 41.07 -19.50 -59.57
N LYS A 350 39.91 -19.94 -60.04
CA LYS A 350 38.63 -19.72 -59.37
C LYS A 350 38.47 -20.52 -58.09
N GLU A 351 38.93 -21.77 -58.04
CA GLU A 351 38.95 -22.59 -56.82
C GLU A 351 39.83 -21.93 -55.74
N VAL A 352 41.01 -21.43 -56.10
CA VAL A 352 41.88 -20.69 -55.17
C VAL A 352 41.20 -19.41 -54.68
N ALA A 353 40.58 -18.63 -55.57
CA ALA A 353 39.84 -17.43 -55.18
C ALA A 353 38.63 -17.74 -54.28
N TYR A 354 37.96 -18.88 -54.51
CA TYR A 354 36.84 -19.34 -53.70
C TYR A 354 37.29 -19.72 -52.29
N GLU A 355 38.38 -20.48 -52.15
CA GLU A 355 38.92 -20.83 -50.83
C GLU A 355 39.49 -19.61 -50.09
N ASP A 356 40.10 -18.65 -50.78
CA ASP A 356 40.53 -17.38 -50.17
C ASP A 356 39.32 -16.57 -49.64
N ALA A 357 38.23 -16.50 -50.41
CA ALA A 357 36.99 -15.86 -49.97
C ALA A 357 36.36 -16.58 -48.76
N LYS A 358 36.39 -17.92 -48.73
CA LYS A 358 35.93 -18.71 -47.57
C LYS A 358 36.78 -18.47 -46.33
N ARG A 359 38.11 -18.39 -46.48
CA ARG A 359 39.02 -18.07 -45.38
C ARG A 359 38.70 -16.68 -44.81
N LYS A 360 38.64 -15.66 -45.67
CA LYS A 360 38.28 -14.29 -45.26
C LYS A 360 36.91 -14.22 -44.60
N THR A 361 35.92 -14.96 -45.10
CA THR A 361 34.59 -15.07 -44.48
C THR A 361 34.68 -15.64 -43.07
N THR A 362 35.49 -16.67 -42.88
CA THR A 362 35.70 -17.29 -41.56
C THR A 362 36.38 -16.33 -40.58
N ASP A 363 37.40 -15.59 -41.05
CA ASP A 363 38.12 -14.61 -40.23
C ASP A 363 37.22 -13.43 -39.82
N THR A 364 36.48 -12.84 -40.76
CA THR A 364 35.52 -11.76 -40.47
C THR A 364 34.40 -12.25 -39.54
N LEU A 365 33.95 -13.49 -39.69
CA LEU A 365 32.96 -14.09 -38.80
C LEU A 365 33.49 -14.30 -37.38
N LYS A 366 34.77 -14.70 -37.27
CA LYS A 366 35.44 -14.83 -35.98
C LYS A 366 35.53 -13.49 -35.26
N GLU A 367 35.91 -12.42 -35.97
CA GLU A 367 35.96 -11.06 -35.43
C GLU A 367 34.57 -10.60 -34.96
N ALA A 368 33.55 -10.71 -35.82
CA ALA A 368 32.19 -10.31 -35.49
C ALA A 368 31.61 -11.08 -34.29
N LEU A 369 31.92 -12.37 -34.17
CA LEU A 369 31.49 -13.21 -33.05
C LEU A 369 32.24 -12.84 -31.76
N THR A 370 33.55 -12.58 -31.85
CA THR A 370 34.38 -12.13 -30.71
C THR A 370 33.91 -10.78 -30.17
N ASP A 371 33.57 -9.84 -31.06
CA ASP A 371 32.97 -8.55 -30.69
C ASP A 371 31.63 -8.74 -29.98
N LYS A 372 30.78 -9.65 -30.48
CA LYS A 372 29.48 -9.94 -29.89
C LYS A 372 29.61 -10.57 -28.51
N ILE A 373 30.54 -11.52 -28.35
CA ILE A 373 30.90 -12.13 -27.06
C ILE A 373 31.36 -11.04 -26.07
N SER A 374 32.26 -10.15 -26.50
CA SER A 374 32.79 -9.08 -25.64
C SER A 374 31.68 -8.16 -25.14
N ARG A 375 30.75 -7.74 -26.01
CA ARG A 375 29.58 -6.94 -25.59
C ARG A 375 28.64 -7.69 -24.67
N SER A 376 28.45 -9.00 -24.88
CA SER A 376 27.64 -9.84 -23.99
C SER A 376 28.27 -9.94 -22.61
N ILE A 377 29.60 -10.06 -22.51
CA ILE A 377 30.33 -10.06 -21.23
C ILE A 377 30.14 -8.72 -20.51
N GLU A 378 30.34 -7.58 -21.20
CA GLU A 378 30.11 -6.25 -20.62
C GLU A 378 28.68 -6.08 -20.09
N LEU A 379 27.68 -6.59 -20.82
CA LEU A 379 26.30 -6.57 -20.39
C LEU A 379 26.07 -7.45 -19.16
N ILE A 380 26.62 -8.67 -19.14
CA ILE A 380 26.55 -9.57 -17.98
C ILE A 380 27.19 -8.90 -16.76
N ASP A 381 28.38 -8.31 -16.89
CA ASP A 381 29.05 -7.60 -15.79
C ASP A 381 28.20 -6.44 -15.29
N SER A 382 27.61 -5.66 -16.19
CA SER A 382 26.70 -4.56 -15.82
C SER A 382 25.48 -5.06 -15.04
N VAL A 383 24.85 -6.17 -15.46
CA VAL A 383 23.66 -6.71 -14.77
C VAL A 383 24.08 -7.40 -13.46
N SER A 384 25.26 -8.03 -13.41
CA SER A 384 25.81 -8.65 -12.20
C SER A 384 26.06 -7.61 -11.12
N ASN A 385 26.66 -6.47 -11.48
CA ASN A 385 26.85 -5.36 -10.55
C ASN A 385 25.51 -4.82 -9.99
N GLN A 386 24.45 -4.82 -10.80
CA GLN A 386 23.11 -4.45 -10.33
C GLN A 386 22.53 -5.49 -9.37
N ASP A 387 22.76 -6.78 -9.60
CA ASP A 387 22.35 -7.85 -8.68
C ASP A 387 23.10 -7.74 -7.34
N ASP A 388 24.41 -7.48 -7.36
CA ASP A 388 25.23 -7.31 -6.16
C ASP A 388 24.80 -6.09 -5.31
N ASP A 389 24.48 -4.97 -5.97
CA ASP A 389 23.90 -3.79 -5.30
C ASP A 389 22.55 -4.13 -4.66
N LEU A 390 21.69 -4.88 -5.35
CA LEU A 390 20.42 -5.34 -4.78
C LEU A 390 20.60 -6.29 -3.61
N ILE A 391 21.58 -7.21 -3.65
CA ILE A 391 21.93 -8.09 -2.53
C ILE A 391 22.28 -7.27 -1.29
N THR A 392 23.12 -6.23 -1.48
CA THR A 392 23.54 -5.35 -0.38
C THR A 392 22.35 -4.59 0.20
N GLN A 393 21.52 -3.97 -0.66
CA GLN A 393 20.33 -3.25 -0.23
C GLN A 393 19.33 -4.16 0.49
N LEU A 394 19.12 -5.39 0.01
CA LEU A 394 18.26 -6.38 0.65
C LEU A 394 18.78 -6.80 2.02
N SER A 395 20.10 -7.00 2.16
CA SER A 395 20.72 -7.28 3.45
C SER A 395 20.44 -6.17 4.45
N ASP A 396 20.68 -4.91 4.06
CA ASP A 396 20.42 -3.75 4.91
C ASP A 396 18.93 -3.60 5.28
N LEU A 397 18.03 -3.83 4.32
CA LEU A 397 16.58 -3.78 4.55
C LEU A 397 16.11 -4.88 5.51
N ARG A 398 16.63 -6.11 5.37
CA ARG A 398 16.32 -7.22 6.28
C ARG A 398 16.73 -6.89 7.72
N ILE A 399 17.94 -6.35 7.90
CA ILE A 399 18.41 -5.90 9.20
C ILE A 399 17.50 -4.79 9.75
N LYS A 400 17.10 -3.82 8.92
CA LYS A 400 16.19 -2.74 9.35
C LYS A 400 14.83 -3.28 9.82
N VAL A 401 14.24 -4.23 9.09
CA VAL A 401 12.98 -4.88 9.46
C VAL A 401 13.14 -5.61 10.79
N GLU A 402 14.16 -6.45 10.93
CA GLU A 402 14.42 -7.22 12.15
C GLU A 402 14.66 -6.30 13.36
N MET A 403 15.49 -5.27 13.20
CA MET A 403 15.74 -4.28 14.26
C MET A 403 14.46 -3.54 14.67
N LYS A 404 13.59 -3.20 13.72
CA LYS A 404 12.31 -2.53 14.01
C LYS A 404 11.34 -3.47 14.72
N GLU A 405 11.27 -4.74 14.33
CA GLU A 405 10.44 -5.75 15.00
C GLU A 405 10.90 -6.00 16.44
N LEU A 406 12.21 -6.07 16.68
CA LEU A 406 12.77 -6.19 18.02
C LEU A 406 12.44 -4.95 18.87
N LYS A 407 12.67 -3.75 18.33
CA LYS A 407 12.41 -2.49 19.05
C LYS A 407 10.92 -2.23 19.30
N LYS A 408 10.02 -2.74 18.45
CA LYS A 408 8.57 -2.55 18.60
C LYS A 408 8.10 -2.95 19.99
N GLN A 409 8.58 -4.08 20.52
CA GLN A 409 8.15 -4.55 21.84
C GLN A 409 8.62 -3.61 22.95
N ASP A 410 9.84 -3.10 22.84
CA ASP A 410 10.42 -2.16 23.81
C ASP A 410 9.71 -0.80 23.75
N GLU A 411 9.51 -0.25 22.56
CA GLU A 411 8.82 1.02 22.32
C GLU A 411 7.36 0.96 22.81
N LEU A 412 6.67 -0.14 22.55
CA LEU A 412 5.31 -0.37 23.06
C LEU A 412 5.29 -0.50 24.59
N THR A 413 6.30 -1.14 25.18
CA THR A 413 6.41 -1.26 26.64
C THR A 413 6.65 0.10 27.29
N ILE A 414 7.54 0.91 26.72
CA ILE A 414 7.81 2.29 27.15
C ILE A 414 6.54 3.14 27.05
N ALA A 415 5.84 3.09 25.91
CA ALA A 415 4.61 3.85 25.71
C ALA A 415 3.51 3.44 26.71
N LYS A 416 3.34 2.13 26.97
CA LYS A 416 2.40 1.61 27.97
C LYS A 416 2.75 2.09 29.37
N GLN A 417 4.03 2.10 29.74
CA GLN A 417 4.49 2.60 31.03
C GLN A 417 4.17 4.10 31.19
N GLN A 418 4.54 4.93 30.21
CA GLN A 418 4.24 6.37 30.21
C GLN A 418 2.74 6.66 30.32
N VAL A 419 1.91 5.92 29.59
CA VAL A 419 0.45 6.03 29.67
C VAL A 419 -0.06 5.64 31.06
N ASN A 420 0.50 4.60 31.68
CA ASN A 420 0.09 4.16 33.01
C ASN A 420 0.48 5.17 34.11
N ASP A 421 1.65 5.80 33.99
CA ASP A 421 2.09 6.84 34.91
C ASP A 421 1.19 8.07 34.81
N GLU A 422 0.92 8.55 33.59
CA GLU A 422 -0.02 9.64 33.35
C GLU A 422 -1.45 9.28 33.80
N ARG A 423 -1.88 8.03 33.57
CA ARG A 423 -3.17 7.53 34.04
C ARG A 423 -3.29 7.69 35.54
N THR A 424 -2.26 7.32 36.29
CA THR A 424 -2.26 7.40 37.76
C THR A 424 -2.36 8.85 38.22
N GLU A 425 -1.50 9.72 37.69
CA GLU A 425 -1.46 11.16 38.01
C GLU A 425 -2.78 11.87 37.66
N LYS A 426 -3.24 11.75 36.42
CA LYS A 426 -4.45 12.43 35.92
C LYS A 426 -5.72 11.92 36.58
N ARG A 427 -5.79 10.63 36.95
CA ARG A 427 -6.90 10.11 37.76
C ARG A 427 -6.96 10.80 39.11
N PHE A 428 -5.82 10.93 39.79
CA PHE A 428 -5.76 11.59 41.09
C PHE A 428 -6.19 13.07 40.99
N GLU A 429 -5.72 13.80 39.98
CA GLU A 429 -6.15 15.18 39.70
C GLU A 429 -7.67 15.26 39.49
N VAL A 430 -8.25 14.40 38.64
CA VAL A 430 -9.69 14.41 38.35
C VAL A 430 -10.52 14.08 39.59
N MET A 431 -10.11 13.06 40.35
CA MET A 431 -10.80 12.65 41.58
C MET A 431 -10.78 13.77 42.63
N THR A 432 -9.65 14.44 42.80
CA THR A 432 -9.47 15.50 43.78
C THR A 432 -10.23 16.76 43.39
N ALA A 433 -10.07 17.23 42.14
CA ALA A 433 -10.67 18.49 41.67
C ALA A 433 -12.20 18.43 41.49
N ASN A 434 -12.80 17.24 41.41
CA ASN A 434 -14.24 17.08 41.18
C ASN A 434 -14.93 16.29 42.30
N LYS A 435 -14.30 16.19 43.47
CA LYS A 435 -14.82 15.45 44.61
C LYS A 435 -16.18 16.03 45.03
N GLY A 436 -17.21 15.18 45.03
CA GLY A 436 -18.57 15.57 45.39
C GLY A 436 -19.29 16.43 44.33
N VAL A 437 -18.67 16.67 43.16
CA VAL A 437 -19.32 17.36 42.05
C VAL A 437 -20.12 16.38 41.21
N TYR A 438 -21.35 16.76 40.90
CA TYR A 438 -22.29 16.00 40.07
C TYR A 438 -22.84 16.90 38.98
N TYR A 439 -22.97 16.34 37.79
CA TYR A 439 -23.74 16.98 36.73
C TYR A 439 -25.20 16.58 36.87
N TYR A 440 -26.08 17.48 36.48
CA TYR A 440 -27.50 17.18 36.42
C TYR A 440 -28.15 17.73 35.16
N ASP A 441 -29.24 17.10 34.77
CA ASP A 441 -30.23 17.61 33.82
C ASP A 441 -31.60 17.59 34.52
N TRP A 442 -32.27 18.75 34.60
CA TRP A 442 -33.53 18.91 35.32
C TRP A 442 -34.68 19.06 34.35
N LYS A 443 -35.39 17.96 34.13
CA LYS A 443 -36.61 17.95 33.32
C LYS A 443 -37.71 18.78 34.01
N HIS A 444 -38.34 19.68 33.27
CA HIS A 444 -39.35 20.60 33.84
C HIS A 444 -38.81 21.41 35.04
N GLU A 445 -37.63 22.02 34.88
CA GLU A 445 -37.05 22.90 35.89
C GLU A 445 -38.07 23.93 36.38
N ARG A 446 -38.20 24.04 37.71
CA ARG A 446 -39.05 25.04 38.35
C ARG A 446 -38.38 26.40 38.19
N THR A 447 -38.86 27.19 37.21
CA THR A 447 -38.33 28.53 36.91
C THR A 447 -38.43 29.49 38.09
N THR A 448 -39.32 29.23 39.04
CA THR A 448 -39.50 30.04 40.25
C THR A 448 -38.22 30.17 41.07
N TRP A 449 -37.35 29.17 41.06
CA TRP A 449 -36.11 29.18 41.83
C TRP A 449 -34.93 29.83 41.10
N ARG A 450 -35.11 30.31 39.86
CA ARG A 450 -34.04 30.98 39.11
C ARG A 450 -33.74 32.39 39.61
N VAL A 451 -34.69 33.02 40.32
CA VAL A 451 -34.52 34.37 40.88
C VAL A 451 -33.82 34.38 42.24
N ALA A 452 -33.68 33.21 42.86
CA ALA A 452 -33.02 33.08 44.16
C ALA A 452 -31.53 33.42 44.03
N ASN A 453 -31.07 34.36 44.85
CA ASN A 453 -29.66 34.70 45.00
C ASN A 453 -29.02 33.90 46.14
N SER A 454 -29.83 33.42 47.09
CA SER A 454 -29.37 32.61 48.21
C SER A 454 -29.03 31.17 47.81
N PRO A 455 -28.07 30.50 48.48
CA PRO A 455 -27.75 29.11 48.20
C PRO A 455 -28.95 28.18 48.35
N ILE A 456 -29.18 27.33 47.35
CA ILE A 456 -30.25 26.33 47.33
C ILE A 456 -29.67 24.93 47.50
N TYR A 457 -30.22 24.20 48.47
CA TYR A 457 -30.00 22.77 48.71
C TYR A 457 -31.28 21.99 48.43
N PHE A 458 -31.18 20.96 47.58
CA PHE A 458 -32.26 20.02 47.30
C PHE A 458 -32.09 18.77 48.16
N ASP A 459 -33.08 18.49 49.02
CA ASP A 459 -33.13 17.26 49.81
C ASP A 459 -33.80 16.12 49.03
N MET A 460 -33.01 15.09 48.73
CA MET A 460 -33.46 13.94 47.96
C MET A 460 -34.23 12.91 48.79
N GLY A 461 -34.26 13.06 50.12
CA GLY A 461 -34.95 12.19 51.06
C GLY A 461 -34.22 10.87 51.38
N ASP A 462 -33.04 10.64 50.83
CA ASP A 462 -32.20 9.46 51.08
C ASP A 462 -30.98 9.76 51.97
N GLY A 463 -30.99 10.92 52.64
CA GLY A 463 -29.85 11.45 53.38
C GLY A 463 -28.84 12.23 52.54
N THR A 464 -29.10 12.41 51.24
CA THR A 464 -28.31 13.26 50.34
C THR A 464 -28.96 14.62 50.13
N LEU A 465 -28.12 15.65 50.21
CA LEU A 465 -28.42 17.00 49.71
C LEU A 465 -27.60 17.29 48.45
N PHE A 466 -28.20 18.00 47.50
CA PHE A 466 -27.48 18.60 46.38
C PHE A 466 -27.61 20.11 46.40
N ARG A 467 -26.48 20.81 46.55
CA ARG A 467 -26.41 22.26 46.40
C ARG A 467 -26.25 22.63 44.94
N LYS A 468 -27.08 23.55 44.42
CA LYS A 468 -26.83 24.18 43.11
C LYS A 468 -25.63 25.12 43.21
N VAL A 469 -24.57 24.82 42.45
CA VAL A 469 -23.33 25.62 42.45
C VAL A 469 -23.18 26.41 41.17
N LEU A 470 -23.36 25.75 40.02
CA LEU A 470 -23.38 26.36 38.71
C LEU A 470 -24.54 25.75 37.92
N ASP A 471 -24.90 26.37 36.80
CA ASP A 471 -25.87 25.76 35.91
C ASP A 471 -25.38 24.39 35.42
N GLY A 472 -26.24 23.38 35.56
CA GLY A 472 -25.92 21.97 35.29
C GLY A 472 -24.96 21.29 36.28
N GLN A 473 -24.56 21.92 37.39
CA GLN A 473 -23.67 21.34 38.40
C GLN A 473 -24.19 21.43 39.84
N PHE A 474 -24.16 20.28 40.51
CA PHE A 474 -24.42 20.13 41.93
C PHE A 474 -23.16 19.80 42.72
N GLN A 475 -23.11 20.29 43.95
CA GLN A 475 -22.24 19.76 45.00
C GLN A 475 -23.05 18.87 45.94
N LYS A 476 -22.61 17.64 46.11
CA LYS A 476 -23.22 16.65 47.00
C LYS A 476 -22.77 16.88 48.44
N TYR A 477 -23.74 16.85 49.35
CA TYR A 477 -23.53 16.82 50.79
C TYR A 477 -24.33 15.66 51.38
N SER A 478 -23.87 15.08 52.49
CA SER A 478 -24.76 14.33 53.36
C SER A 478 -25.55 15.31 54.23
N VAL A 479 -26.74 14.91 54.67
CA VAL A 479 -27.51 15.70 55.65
C VAL A 479 -26.68 15.97 56.92
N ASP A 480 -25.91 14.98 57.37
CA ASP A 480 -25.06 15.12 58.56
C ASP A 480 -23.92 16.12 58.33
N ASP A 481 -23.30 16.14 57.16
CA ASP A 481 -22.26 17.13 56.83
C ASP A 481 -22.87 18.54 56.77
N PHE A 482 -24.05 18.70 56.19
CA PHE A 482 -24.75 19.99 56.18
C PHE A 482 -25.04 20.48 57.60
N VAL A 483 -25.56 19.62 58.47
CA VAL A 483 -25.81 19.96 59.87
C VAL A 483 -24.50 20.23 60.62
N LYS A 484 -23.39 19.54 60.32
CA LYS A 484 -22.09 19.87 60.92
C LYS A 484 -21.56 21.23 60.45
N ILE A 485 -21.74 21.56 59.17
CA ILE A 485 -21.29 22.84 58.60
C ILE A 485 -22.07 23.99 59.23
N TYR A 486 -23.40 23.86 59.37
CA TYR A 486 -24.27 24.97 59.77
C TYR A 486 -24.87 24.85 61.19
N GLY A 487 -24.59 23.77 61.92
CA GLY A 487 -25.23 23.42 63.20
C GLY A 487 -24.31 23.42 64.42
N ILE A 488 -23.04 23.80 64.27
CA ILE A 488 -22.10 23.87 65.40
C ILE A 488 -22.17 25.27 66.04
N LYS A 489 -22.43 25.32 67.36
CA LYS A 489 -22.06 26.50 68.17
C LYS A 489 -20.55 26.58 68.19
N ILE A 490 -19.92 27.48 67.43
CA ILE A 490 -18.51 27.79 67.64
C ILE A 490 -18.41 28.44 69.01
N THR A 491 -18.12 27.63 70.03
CA THR A 491 -17.62 28.13 71.30
C THR A 491 -16.23 28.66 71.01
N ALA A 492 -16.04 29.96 71.24
CA ALA A 492 -14.82 30.69 70.92
C ALA A 492 -13.57 29.89 71.31
N GLY A 493 -12.71 29.64 70.31
CA GLY A 493 -11.39 29.03 70.51
C GLY A 493 -11.05 27.90 69.54
N ASN A 494 -11.03 28.16 68.23
CA ASN A 494 -9.94 27.72 67.34
C ASN A 494 -10.21 28.19 65.91
N ASN A 495 -9.28 28.99 65.38
CA ASN A 495 -9.22 29.35 63.97
C ASN A 495 -9.07 28.08 63.12
N LEU A 496 -10.16 27.65 62.48
CA LEU A 496 -10.07 26.88 61.25
C LEU A 496 -10.26 27.86 60.10
N HIS A 497 -9.14 28.30 59.54
CA HIS A 497 -9.12 28.82 58.18
C HIS A 497 -9.61 27.71 57.25
N VAL A 498 -10.71 27.97 56.57
CA VAL A 498 -11.15 27.19 55.40
C VAL A 498 -10.48 27.82 54.16
N PRO A 499 -9.92 27.02 53.25
CA PRO A 499 -9.41 27.51 51.96
C PRO A 499 -10.51 28.00 51.01
#